data_AF-K1PES5-F1
#
_entry.id   AF-K1PES5-F1
#
_cell.length_a   1.000
_cell.length_b   1.000
_cell.length_c   1.000
_cell.angle_alpha   90.00
_cell.angle_beta   90.00
_cell.angle_gamma   90.00
#
_symmetry.space_group_name_H-M   'P 1'
#
loop_
_entity.id
_entity.type
_entity.pdbx_description
1 polymer ?
#
loop_
_entity_poly.entity_id
_entity_poly.type
_entity_poly.pdbx_seq_one_letter_code
_entity_poly.pdbx_strand_id
1 'polypeptide(L)'
;MTVADPSVKEVLTAMAESSSIHGVSRWVTSTHWYQRALWLLVFLGATGGAFYQLSRLYISYTSYPVKTSMELEFSSLTFPAVSFCNMNPIKTTKLSLTTNETQKALQDQKEKKCKGDYHSFLLVRNNNFE
;
A
#
# COMPACT_ATOMS: atom_id res chain seq x y z
N MET A 1 -53.56 8.98 -29.85
CA MET A 1 -53.22 8.98 -28.41
C MET A 1 -52.09 9.98 -28.25
N THR A 2 -52.39 11.19 -27.76
CA THR A 2 -51.38 12.23 -27.54
C THR A 2 -50.66 11.90 -26.24
N VAL A 3 -49.38 11.52 -26.33
CA VAL A 3 -48.51 11.41 -25.15
C VAL A 3 -48.36 12.84 -24.62
N ALA A 4 -48.98 13.13 -23.48
CA ALA A 4 -48.68 14.35 -22.76
C ALA A 4 -47.24 14.26 -22.24
N ASP A 5 -46.41 15.26 -22.55
CA ASP A 5 -45.06 15.31 -22.00
C ASP A 5 -45.17 15.39 -20.47
N PRO A 6 -44.63 14.41 -19.72
CA PRO A 6 -44.74 14.42 -18.28
C PRO A 6 -44.03 15.64 -17.73
N SER A 7 -44.69 16.33 -16.80
CA SER A 7 -44.10 17.50 -16.16
C SER A 7 -42.78 17.10 -15.50
N VAL A 8 -41.76 17.97 -15.53
CA VAL A 8 -40.49 17.74 -14.83
C VAL A 8 -40.72 17.34 -13.37
N LYS A 9 -41.77 17.86 -12.73
CA LYS A 9 -42.18 17.48 -11.37
C LYS A 9 -42.60 16.02 -11.28
N GLU A 10 -43.34 15.51 -12.24
CA GLU A 10 -43.84 14.14 -12.30
C GLU A 10 -42.68 13.14 -12.47
N VAL A 11 -41.74 13.45 -13.37
CA VAL A 11 -40.52 12.66 -13.56
C VAL A 11 -39.66 12.64 -12.30
N LEU A 12 -39.47 13.80 -11.65
CA LEU A 12 -38.71 13.90 -10.41
C LEU A 12 -39.39 13.18 -9.25
N THR A 13 -40.72 13.16 -9.20
CA THR A 13 -41.49 12.45 -8.16
C THR A 13 -41.38 10.94 -8.38
N ALA A 14 -41.55 10.46 -9.62
CA ALA A 14 -41.35 9.06 -9.96
C ALA A 14 -39.91 8.59 -9.69
N MET A 15 -38.91 9.44 -9.94
CA MET A 15 -37.52 9.16 -9.57
C MET A 15 -37.31 9.14 -8.06
N ALA A 16 -37.92 10.06 -7.30
CA ALA A 16 -37.81 10.08 -5.84
C ALA A 16 -38.45 8.85 -5.18
N GLU A 17 -39.52 8.30 -5.77
CA GLU A 17 -40.20 7.10 -5.27
C GLU A 17 -39.46 5.81 -5.64
N SER A 18 -38.83 5.76 -6.82
CA SER A 18 -38.14 4.56 -7.33
C SER A 18 -36.66 4.48 -6.95
N SER A 19 -36.02 5.59 -6.58
CA SER A 19 -34.58 5.65 -6.30
C SER A 19 -34.29 5.76 -4.80
N SER A 20 -33.24 5.11 -4.32
CA SER A 20 -32.73 5.28 -2.94
C SER A 20 -32.19 6.69 -2.62
N ILE A 21 -32.29 7.63 -3.56
CA ILE A 21 -31.87 9.03 -3.40
C ILE A 21 -32.99 9.79 -2.67
N HIS A 22 -33.05 9.61 -1.35
CA HIS A 22 -33.99 10.28 -0.44
C HIS A 22 -33.91 11.82 -0.48
N GLY A 23 -32.90 12.40 -1.14
CA GLY A 23 -32.71 13.85 -1.26
C GLY A 23 -33.67 14.54 -2.25
N VAL A 24 -34.15 13.85 -3.29
CA VAL A 24 -34.98 14.46 -4.34
C VAL A 24 -36.36 14.84 -3.81
N SER A 25 -36.93 14.05 -2.90
CA SER A 25 -38.21 14.33 -2.23
C SER A 25 -38.23 15.70 -1.54
N ARG A 26 -37.12 16.09 -0.89
CA ARG A 26 -36.99 17.36 -0.14
C ARG A 26 -36.91 18.60 -1.03
N TRP A 27 -36.38 18.45 -2.25
CA TRP A 27 -36.40 19.52 -3.24
C TRP A 27 -37.81 19.73 -3.81
N VAL A 28 -38.52 18.65 -4.13
CA VAL A 28 -39.86 18.71 -4.76
C VAL A 28 -40.92 19.22 -3.78
N THR A 29 -40.78 18.90 -2.48
CA THR A 29 -41.75 19.29 -1.42
C THR A 29 -41.55 20.69 -0.84
N SER A 30 -40.44 21.39 -1.13
CA SER A 30 -40.19 22.72 -0.56
C SER A 30 -41.05 23.80 -1.23
N THR A 31 -41.79 24.55 -0.41
CA THR A 31 -42.78 25.55 -0.86
C THR A 31 -42.13 26.89 -1.19
N HIS A 32 -41.07 27.27 -0.46
CA HIS A 32 -40.40 28.56 -0.59
C HIS A 32 -39.11 28.50 -1.42
N TRP A 33 -38.80 29.59 -2.13
CA TRP A 33 -37.65 29.67 -3.03
C TRP A 33 -36.29 29.51 -2.33
N TYR A 34 -36.15 30.03 -1.10
CA TYR A 34 -34.92 29.94 -0.32
C TYR A 34 -34.63 28.51 0.16
N GLN A 35 -35.68 27.74 0.47
CA GLN A 35 -35.54 26.33 0.83
C GLN A 35 -35.07 25.50 -0.37
N ARG A 36 -35.59 25.80 -1.56
CA ARG A 36 -35.12 25.17 -2.81
C ARG A 36 -33.66 25.49 -3.09
N ALA A 37 -33.25 26.75 -2.92
CA ALA A 37 -31.86 27.18 -3.09
C ALA A 37 -30.92 26.47 -2.09
N LEU A 38 -31.36 26.26 -0.86
CA LEU A 38 -30.60 25.51 0.14
C LEU A 38 -30.46 24.03 -0.26
N TRP A 39 -31.54 23.36 -0.66
CA TRP A 39 -31.50 21.96 -1.10
C TRP A 39 -30.65 21.78 -2.37
N LEU A 40 -30.69 22.75 -3.28
CA LEU A 40 -29.82 22.88 -4.44
C LEU A 40 -28.35 22.88 -4.05
N LEU A 41 -27.97 23.75 -3.11
CA LEU A 41 -26.59 23.89 -2.67
C LEU A 41 -26.10 22.61 -1.98
N VAL A 42 -26.94 22.01 -1.13
CA VAL A 42 -26.63 20.73 -0.47
C VAL A 42 -26.44 19.62 -1.50
N PHE A 43 -27.31 19.54 -2.50
CA PHE A 43 -27.19 18.56 -3.57
C PHE A 43 -25.89 18.76 -4.38
N LEU A 44 -25.62 19.98 -4.82
CA LEU A 44 -24.39 20.33 -5.54
C LEU A 44 -23.13 20.02 -4.72
N GLY A 45 -23.13 20.32 -3.42
CA GLY A 45 -22.03 20.00 -2.51
C GLY A 45 -21.82 18.50 -2.35
N ALA A 46 -22.91 17.73 -2.16
CA ALA A 46 -22.85 16.28 -2.07
C ALA A 46 -22.35 15.64 -3.37
N THR A 47 -22.88 16.06 -4.52
CA THR A 47 -22.43 15.61 -5.84
C THR A 47 -20.97 15.97 -6.09
N GLY A 48 -20.56 17.20 -5.82
CA GLY A 48 -19.16 17.64 -5.96
C GLY A 48 -18.21 16.85 -5.05
N GLY A 49 -18.58 16.62 -3.79
CA GLY A 49 -17.82 15.78 -2.87
C GLY A 49 -17.71 14.33 -3.33
N ALA A 50 -18.80 13.75 -3.86
CA ALA A 50 -18.79 12.41 -4.43
C ALA A 50 -17.85 12.31 -5.64
N PHE A 51 -17.89 13.30 -6.55
CA PHE A 51 -16.96 13.37 -7.68
C PHE A 51 -15.51 13.52 -7.23
N TYR A 52 -15.23 14.36 -6.23
CA TYR A 52 -13.89 14.50 -5.67
C TYR A 52 -13.35 13.17 -5.13
N GLN A 53 -14.16 12.46 -4.33
CA GLN A 53 -13.79 11.16 -3.79
C GLN A 53 -13.62 10.11 -4.89
N LEU A 54 -14.46 10.14 -5.92
CA LEU A 54 -14.34 9.26 -7.07
C LEU A 54 -13.06 9.53 -7.87
N SER A 55 -12.68 10.80 -8.07
CA SER A 55 -11.42 11.16 -8.74
C SER A 55 -10.21 10.69 -7.93
N ARG A 56 -10.23 10.87 -6.60
CA ARG A 56 -9.18 10.36 -5.70
C ARG A 56 -9.07 8.84 -5.78
N LEU A 57 -10.19 8.14 -5.78
CA LEU A 57 -10.24 6.68 -5.93
C LEU A 57 -9.71 6.25 -7.29
N TYR A 58 -10.12 6.94 -8.37
CA TYR A 58 -9.67 6.66 -9.73
C TYR A 58 -8.16 6.81 -9.87
N ILE A 59 -7.58 7.92 -9.38
CA ILE A 59 -6.13 8.13 -9.37
C ILE A 59 -5.45 7.04 -8.55
N SER A 60 -5.96 6.74 -7.35
CA SER A 60 -5.40 5.68 -6.52
C SER A 60 -5.50 4.30 -7.18
N TYR A 61 -6.52 4.05 -7.99
CA TYR A 61 -6.71 2.79 -8.71
C TYR A 61 -5.75 2.68 -9.90
N THR A 62 -5.64 3.73 -10.72
CA THR A 62 -4.72 3.78 -11.88
C THR A 62 -3.25 3.83 -11.49
N SER A 63 -2.94 4.23 -10.25
CA SER A 63 -1.57 4.21 -9.71
C SER A 63 -1.05 2.80 -9.43
N TYR A 64 -1.86 1.74 -9.62
CA TYR A 64 -1.53 0.35 -9.31
C TYR A 64 -0.79 0.17 -7.95
N PRO A 65 -1.29 0.76 -6.84
CA PRO A 65 -0.65 0.58 -5.56
C PRO A 65 -0.78 -0.88 -5.15
N VAL A 66 0.34 -1.60 -5.14
CA VAL A 66 0.41 -2.97 -4.63
C VAL A 66 0.10 -2.93 -3.14
N LYS A 67 -1.14 -3.27 -2.77
CA LYS A 67 -1.49 -3.50 -1.37
C LYS A 67 -0.94 -4.87 -0.99
N THR A 68 0.28 -4.88 -0.45
CA THR A 68 0.88 -6.09 0.12
C THR A 68 0.12 -6.45 1.41
N SER A 69 -0.86 -7.35 1.29
CA SER A 69 -1.50 -7.97 2.46
C SER A 69 -0.51 -8.96 3.06
N MET A 70 0.05 -8.63 4.22
CA MET A 70 0.89 -9.54 4.98
C MET A 70 -0.01 -10.42 5.85
N GLU A 71 -0.45 -11.55 5.30
CA GLU A 71 -1.08 -12.60 6.09
C GLU A 71 0.04 -13.38 6.79
N LEU A 72 0.18 -13.21 8.11
CA LEU A 72 1.10 -13.99 8.93
C LEU A 72 0.50 -15.39 9.12
N GLU A 73 0.69 -16.28 8.15
CA GLU A 73 0.47 -17.70 8.36
C GLU A 73 1.59 -18.25 9.26
N PHE A 74 1.25 -18.61 10.49
CA PHE A 74 2.09 -19.41 11.38
C PHE A 74 2.08 -20.88 10.95
N SER A 75 2.45 -21.15 9.69
CA SER A 75 2.77 -22.51 9.25
C SER A 75 4.19 -22.86 9.68
N SER A 76 4.50 -24.15 9.79
CA SER A 76 5.86 -24.62 10.08
C SER A 76 6.81 -24.22 8.94
N LEU A 77 7.52 -23.10 9.10
CA LEU A 77 8.50 -22.63 8.13
C LEU A 77 9.68 -23.60 8.06
N THR A 78 10.07 -24.00 6.85
CA THR A 78 11.31 -24.75 6.62
C THR A 78 12.49 -23.90 7.08
N PHE A 79 13.32 -24.46 7.95
CA PHE A 79 14.53 -23.79 8.42
C PHE A 79 15.41 -23.39 7.22
N PRO A 80 15.85 -22.12 7.11
CA PRO A 80 16.61 -21.65 5.96
C PRO A 80 17.98 -22.32 5.88
N ALA A 81 18.56 -22.34 4.69
CA ALA A 81 19.96 -22.76 4.54
C ALA A 81 20.88 -21.74 5.23
N VAL A 82 21.48 -22.14 6.36
CA VAL A 82 22.50 -21.35 7.05
C VAL A 82 23.86 -21.71 6.48
N SER A 83 24.47 -20.76 5.77
CA SER A 83 25.82 -20.91 5.21
C SER A 83 26.84 -20.17 6.08
N PHE A 84 27.71 -20.91 6.75
CA PHE A 84 28.85 -20.32 7.47
C PHE A 84 30.04 -20.18 6.51
N CYS A 85 30.55 -18.96 6.34
CA CYS A 85 31.79 -18.71 5.61
C CYS A 85 32.92 -18.43 6.59
N ASN A 86 34.05 -19.12 6.40
CA ASN A 86 35.28 -18.75 7.09
C ASN A 86 35.80 -17.45 6.48
N MET A 87 35.98 -16.43 7.31
CA MET A 87 36.47 -15.12 6.89
C MET A 87 37.93 -15.12 6.44
N ASN A 88 38.63 -16.22 6.65
CA ASN A 88 39.93 -16.44 6.07
C ASN A 88 39.77 -16.97 4.62
N PRO A 89 40.06 -16.15 3.59
CA PRO A 89 39.81 -16.54 2.20
C PRO A 89 40.69 -17.71 1.74
N ILE A 90 41.90 -17.85 2.29
CA ILE A 90 42.88 -18.88 1.87
C ILE A 90 43.60 -19.47 3.08
N LYS A 91 43.67 -20.80 3.17
CA LYS A 91 44.43 -21.50 4.23
C LYS A 91 45.93 -21.30 4.01
N THR A 92 46.67 -21.04 5.09
CA THR A 92 48.14 -20.86 5.06
C THR A 92 48.87 -22.02 4.40
N THR A 93 48.38 -23.25 4.59
CA THR A 93 48.92 -24.46 3.96
C THR A 93 48.74 -24.53 2.45
N LYS A 94 47.81 -23.76 1.88
CA LYS A 94 47.57 -23.68 0.42
C LYS A 94 48.13 -22.39 -0.20
N LEU A 95 48.77 -21.55 0.61
CA LEU A 95 49.33 -20.28 0.16
C LEU A 95 50.48 -20.49 -0.85
N SER A 96 51.29 -21.54 -0.69
CA SER A 96 52.37 -21.89 -1.60
C SER A 96 51.91 -22.44 -2.96
N LEU A 97 50.67 -22.93 -3.05
CA LEU A 97 50.05 -23.41 -4.30
C LEU A 97 49.35 -22.29 -5.09
N THR A 98 49.39 -21.07 -4.57
CA THR A 98 48.70 -19.90 -5.09
C THR A 98 49.69 -19.02 -5.87
N THR A 99 49.23 -18.36 -6.93
CA THR A 99 50.07 -17.48 -7.77
C THR A 99 50.76 -16.37 -6.96
N ASN A 100 51.94 -15.94 -7.39
CA ASN A 100 52.68 -14.85 -6.73
C ASN A 100 51.86 -13.54 -6.60
N GLU A 101 50.99 -13.27 -7.58
CA GLU A 101 50.08 -12.11 -7.55
C GLU A 101 49.03 -12.21 -6.43
N THR A 102 48.44 -13.39 -6.25
CA THR A 102 47.46 -13.64 -5.18
C THR A 102 48.12 -13.69 -3.81
N GLN A 103 49.39 -14.12 -3.70
CA GLN A 103 50.15 -14.01 -2.46
C GLN A 103 50.39 -12.55 -2.03
N LYS A 104 50.76 -11.68 -2.97
CA LYS A 104 50.90 -10.23 -2.71
C LYS A 104 49.57 -9.59 -2.32
N ALA A 105 48.49 -9.94 -3.02
CA ALA A 105 47.15 -9.46 -2.70
C ALA A 105 46.69 -9.92 -1.30
N LEU A 106 46.97 -11.17 -0.89
CA LEU A 106 46.64 -11.66 0.46
C LEU A 106 47.48 -11.01 1.57
N GLN A 107 48.73 -10.65 1.27
CA GLN A 107 49.57 -9.89 2.18
C GLN A 107 49.02 -8.46 2.37
N ASP A 108 48.58 -7.81 1.30
CA ASP A 108 47.87 -6.51 1.34
C ASP A 108 46.55 -6.59 2.12
N GLN A 109 45.79 -7.69 1.97
CA GLN A 109 44.56 -7.92 2.76
C GLN A 109 44.83 -8.15 4.27
N LYS A 110 45.99 -8.70 4.65
CA LYS A 110 46.38 -8.84 6.08
C LYS A 110 46.67 -7.49 6.71
N GLU A 111 47.25 -6.56 5.96
CA GLU A 111 47.56 -5.21 6.42
C GLU A 111 46.29 -4.34 6.49
N LYS A 112 45.37 -4.53 5.55
CA LYS A 112 44.03 -3.92 5.55
C LYS A 112 43.03 -4.64 6.45
N LYS A 113 43.44 -5.11 7.64
CA LYS A 113 42.52 -5.68 8.62
C LYS A 113 41.54 -4.60 9.10
N CYS A 114 40.47 -4.39 8.34
CA CYS A 114 39.34 -3.59 8.76
C CYS A 114 38.83 -4.19 10.06
N LYS A 115 38.86 -3.37 11.12
CA LYS A 115 38.28 -3.65 12.41
C LYS A 115 36.76 -3.67 12.24
N GLY A 116 36.23 -4.81 11.77
CA GLY A 116 34.81 -5.06 11.65
C GLY A 116 34.22 -5.32 13.03
N ASP A 117 33.33 -4.43 13.46
CA ASP A 117 32.48 -4.61 14.64
C ASP A 117 31.49 -5.77 14.39
N TYR A 118 31.77 -6.95 14.92
CA TYR A 118 30.81 -8.08 14.96
C TYR A 118 29.71 -7.88 16.00
N HIS A 119 29.53 -6.67 16.52
CA HIS A 119 28.60 -6.38 17.60
C HIS A 119 27.10 -6.47 17.19
N SER A 120 26.80 -6.83 15.94
CA SER A 120 25.41 -7.00 15.47
C SER A 120 24.97 -8.46 15.26
N PHE A 121 25.87 -9.44 15.24
CA PHE A 121 25.47 -10.86 15.09
C PHE A 121 25.26 -11.60 16.42
N LEU A 122 25.53 -10.94 17.55
CA LEU A 122 25.30 -11.48 18.91
C LEU A 122 23.93 -11.11 19.51
N LEU A 123 22.98 -10.63 18.72
CA LEU A 123 21.58 -10.45 19.16
C LEU A 123 20.68 -11.65 18.85
N VAL A 124 21.26 -12.83 18.63
CA VAL A 124 20.55 -14.12 18.74
C VAL A 124 21.24 -15.00 19.77
N ARG A 125 21.53 -14.44 20.95
CA ARG A 125 21.63 -15.27 22.16
C ARG A 125 20.30 -15.18 22.90
N ASN A 126 19.42 -16.10 22.50
CA ASN A 126 18.56 -16.89 23.38
C ASN A 126 17.86 -16.14 24.53
N ASN A 127 16.63 -15.68 24.30
CA ASN A 127 15.66 -15.54 25.38
C ASN A 127 14.98 -16.91 25.58
N ASN A 128 15.09 -17.45 26.79
CA ASN A 128 14.46 -18.68 27.32
C ASN A 128 15.26 -19.98 27.16
N PHE A 129 16.16 -20.20 28.14
CA PHE A 129 16.42 -21.53 28.67
C PHE A 129 16.64 -21.40 30.19
N GLU A 130 15.52 -21.22 30.90
CA GLU A 130 15.30 -21.57 32.30
C GLU A 130 13.86 -22.11 32.41
#